data_AF-A0A9D9HDS4-F1
#
_entry.id   AF-A0A9D9HDS4-F1
#
_cell.length_a   1.000
_cell.length_b   1.000
_cell.length_c   1.000
_cell.angle_alpha   90.00
_cell.angle_beta   90.00
_cell.angle_gamma   90.00
#
_symmetry.space_group_name_H-M   'P 1'
#
loop_
_entity.id
_entity.type
_entity.pdbx_description
1 polymer ?
#
loop_
_entity_poly.entity_id
_entity_poly.type
_entity_poly.pdbx_seq_one_letter_code
_entity_poly.pdbx_strand_id
1 'polypeptide(L)'
;EDAVPFFARYLKKKAGILGTEKCAFFDLFAPLPASFSGRRWSWAETQDYVTECFASFSDEMADFAHHAFTSGWIDAEIRPGKIGGAYMTAFPLAGESRVMCNFDGTFNSVMTVAHELGHAWHFEVMKDLPAFRRDVPMTLAETASIFAETLVFRRSLQTCAGEERLARLEGHLQDGCQTLCDILSRFYFEKAAFAAAENGSPSADDFCAWMAEAQKKAYGGALDEQALHPYMWLVKCHYYSADLAFYNFPYAFGQLFALALFSRFQEEGKSFAPVYKNLLRMTGSQNAGQIAALAGFRLEDPEFWRRGTDVFRQEADGWERLFQKKEKTDIL
;
A
#
# COMPACT_ATOMS: atom_id res chain seq x y z
N GLU A 1 -3.91 15.40 0.48
CA GLU A 1 -3.98 16.56 -0.44
C GLU A 1 -2.61 16.96 -0.97
N ASP A 2 -1.58 17.12 -0.13
CA ASP A 2 -0.20 17.46 -0.55
C ASP A 2 0.38 16.54 -1.65
N ALA A 3 -0.04 15.27 -1.70
CA ALA A 3 0.41 14.31 -2.72
C ALA A 3 -0.23 14.48 -4.10
N VAL A 4 -1.41 15.12 -4.17
CA VAL A 4 -2.24 15.18 -5.38
C VAL A 4 -1.50 15.81 -6.56
N PRO A 5 -0.73 16.91 -6.42
CA PRO A 5 -0.04 17.54 -7.54
C PRO A 5 0.94 16.61 -8.27
N PHE A 6 1.69 15.76 -7.56
CA PHE A 6 2.66 14.87 -8.22
C PHE A 6 1.99 13.63 -8.81
N PHE A 7 0.93 13.08 -8.20
CA PHE A 7 0.13 12.03 -8.84
C PHE A 7 -0.59 12.56 -10.09
N ALA A 8 -1.10 13.79 -10.05
CA ALA A 8 -1.71 14.43 -11.21
C ALA A 8 -0.68 14.62 -12.35
N ARG A 9 0.56 14.97 -12.03
CA ARG A 9 1.67 15.05 -13.00
C ARG A 9 2.00 13.68 -13.59
N TYR A 10 2.14 12.66 -12.74
CA TYR A 10 2.34 11.27 -13.14
C TYR A 10 1.24 10.80 -14.11
N LEU A 11 -0.04 10.99 -13.77
CA LEU A 11 -1.17 10.59 -14.60
C LEU A 11 -1.21 11.34 -15.94
N LYS A 12 -0.87 12.63 -15.97
CA LYS A 12 -0.75 13.39 -17.23
C LYS A 12 0.35 12.81 -18.14
N LYS A 13 1.51 12.44 -17.58
CA LYS A 13 2.57 11.79 -18.38
C LYS A 13 2.14 10.39 -18.82
N LYS A 14 1.46 9.62 -17.96
CA LYS A 14 0.88 8.32 -18.28
C LYS A 14 -0.09 8.41 -19.47
N ALA A 15 -1.01 9.38 -19.46
CA ALA A 15 -1.93 9.65 -20.58
C ALA A 15 -1.17 9.86 -21.90
N GLY A 16 -0.15 10.73 -21.88
CA GLY A 16 0.70 10.97 -23.05
C GLY A 16 1.40 9.71 -23.57
N ILE A 17 1.86 8.82 -22.69
CA ILE A 17 2.47 7.53 -23.07
C ILE A 17 1.43 6.57 -23.67
N LEU A 18 0.18 6.60 -23.17
CA LEU A 18 -0.94 5.83 -23.70
C LEU A 18 -1.52 6.42 -25.00
N GLY A 19 -1.06 7.61 -25.42
CA GLY A 19 -1.55 8.30 -26.61
C GLY A 19 -2.89 9.02 -26.40
N THR A 20 -3.25 9.33 -25.15
CA THR A 20 -4.47 10.08 -24.80
C THR A 20 -4.12 11.45 -24.20
N GLU A 21 -5.05 12.41 -24.26
CA GLU A 21 -4.84 13.75 -23.67
C GLU A 21 -4.91 13.72 -22.14
N LYS A 22 -5.83 12.90 -21.61
CA LYS A 22 -6.02 12.64 -20.18
C LYS A 22 -6.34 11.16 -19.98
N CYS A 23 -6.02 10.63 -18.80
CA CYS A 23 -6.42 9.27 -18.42
C CYS A 23 -7.93 9.25 -18.15
N ALA A 24 -8.64 8.30 -18.74
CA ALA A 24 -9.95 7.90 -18.23
C ALA A 24 -9.80 7.20 -16.88
N PHE A 25 -10.89 7.06 -16.12
CA PHE A 25 -10.86 6.34 -14.84
C PHE A 25 -10.41 4.87 -15.02
N PHE A 26 -10.79 4.24 -16.14
CA PHE A 26 -10.38 2.87 -16.46
C PHE A 26 -8.92 2.74 -16.92
N ASP A 27 -8.21 3.85 -17.20
CA ASP A 27 -6.80 3.85 -17.59
C ASP A 27 -5.84 3.81 -16.39
N LEU A 28 -6.33 4.01 -15.16
CA LEU A 28 -5.52 4.05 -13.94
C LEU A 28 -4.60 2.81 -13.81
N PHE A 29 -5.14 1.64 -14.15
CA PHE A 29 -4.45 0.36 -14.09
C PHE A 29 -4.00 -0.15 -15.48
N ALA A 30 -4.15 0.65 -16.53
CA ALA A 30 -3.69 0.26 -17.85
C ALA A 30 -2.17 0.04 -17.83
N PRO A 31 -1.67 -1.12 -18.29
CA PRO A 31 -0.24 -1.35 -18.35
C PRO A 31 0.39 -0.42 -19.38
N LEU A 32 1.58 0.08 -19.07
CA LEU A 32 2.33 0.91 -20.01
C LEU A 32 3.25 0.07 -20.90
N PRO A 33 3.53 0.53 -22.14
CA PRO A 33 4.58 -0.05 -22.97
C PRO A 33 5.90 -0.14 -22.20
N ALA A 34 6.60 -1.26 -22.32
CA ALA A 34 7.87 -1.55 -21.61
C ALA A 34 7.81 -1.54 -20.06
N SER A 35 6.61 -1.57 -19.46
CA SER A 35 6.43 -1.78 -18.01
C SER A 35 6.22 -3.25 -17.65
N PHE A 36 6.62 -4.16 -18.53
CA PHE A 36 6.63 -5.60 -18.29
C PHE A 36 8.04 -6.12 -18.47
N SER A 37 8.71 -6.51 -17.38
CA SER A 37 10.08 -7.04 -17.44
C SER A 37 10.13 -8.50 -17.92
N GLY A 38 8.99 -9.20 -17.95
CA GLY A 38 8.91 -10.63 -18.23
C GLY A 38 9.56 -11.55 -17.19
N ARG A 39 10.26 -10.98 -16.19
CA ARG A 39 10.91 -11.74 -15.13
C ARG A 39 9.87 -12.46 -14.27
N ARG A 40 10.11 -13.75 -14.06
CA ARG A 40 9.36 -14.58 -13.11
C ARG A 40 10.25 -14.89 -11.91
N TRP A 41 9.62 -14.94 -10.74
CA TRP A 41 10.20 -15.34 -9.48
C TRP A 41 9.75 -16.76 -9.15
N SER A 42 10.69 -17.65 -8.89
CA SER A 42 10.40 -18.93 -8.27
C SER A 42 10.06 -18.75 -6.78
N TRP A 43 9.43 -19.76 -6.20
CA TRP A 43 9.13 -19.76 -4.76
C TRP A 43 10.42 -19.72 -3.91
N ALA A 44 11.45 -20.46 -4.32
CA ALA A 44 12.74 -20.46 -3.65
C ALA A 44 13.41 -19.07 -3.69
N GLU A 45 13.46 -18.42 -4.86
CA GLU A 45 13.97 -17.05 -4.97
C GLU A 45 13.16 -16.07 -4.12
N THR A 46 11.84 -16.27 -4.02
CA THR A 46 10.96 -15.44 -3.18
C THR A 46 11.29 -15.60 -1.70
N GLN A 47 11.45 -16.84 -1.22
CA GLN A 47 11.84 -17.16 0.15
C GLN A 47 13.17 -16.50 0.51
N ASP A 48 14.20 -16.72 -0.31
CA ASP A 48 15.54 -16.18 -0.06
C ASP A 48 15.51 -14.65 -0.04
N TYR A 49 14.87 -14.06 -1.06
CA TYR A 49 14.83 -12.62 -1.22
C TYR A 49 14.07 -11.90 -0.11
N VAL A 50 12.88 -12.40 0.28
CA VAL A 50 12.10 -11.80 1.38
C VAL A 50 12.85 -11.94 2.70
N THR A 51 13.45 -13.11 2.97
CA THR A 51 14.24 -13.35 4.18
C THR A 51 15.45 -12.42 4.25
N GLU A 52 16.19 -12.24 3.15
CA GLU A 52 17.31 -11.29 3.06
C GLU A 52 16.86 -9.84 3.29
N CYS A 53 15.72 -9.44 2.72
CA CYS A 53 15.16 -8.11 2.95
C CYS A 53 14.83 -7.88 4.43
N PHE A 54 14.24 -8.87 5.10
CA PHE A 54 13.95 -8.78 6.53
C PHE A 54 15.22 -8.79 7.37
N ALA A 55 16.25 -9.56 6.98
CA ALA A 55 17.55 -9.59 7.64
C ALA A 55 18.29 -8.24 7.56
N SER A 56 18.01 -7.43 6.54
CA SER A 56 18.55 -6.06 6.46
C SER A 56 18.02 -5.15 7.57
N PHE A 57 16.84 -5.47 8.13
CA PHE A 57 16.18 -4.74 9.19
C PHE A 57 16.39 -5.36 10.57
N SER A 58 16.09 -6.65 10.72
CA SER A 58 16.16 -7.38 11.99
C SER A 58 16.39 -8.87 11.75
N ASP A 59 17.39 -9.44 12.42
CA ASP A 59 17.68 -10.87 12.33
C ASP A 59 16.50 -11.71 12.87
N GLU A 60 15.80 -11.21 13.91
CA GLU A 60 14.61 -11.87 14.47
C GLU A 60 13.45 -11.93 13.46
N MET A 61 13.24 -10.86 12.69
CA MET A 61 12.21 -10.82 11.65
C MET A 61 12.56 -11.74 10.48
N ALA A 62 13.85 -11.88 10.16
CA ALA A 62 14.33 -12.82 9.15
C ALA A 62 14.15 -14.28 9.58
N ASP A 63 14.54 -14.61 10.81
CA ASP A 63 14.37 -15.96 11.38
C ASP A 63 12.88 -16.35 11.40
N PHE A 64 12.00 -15.41 11.75
CA PHE A 64 10.56 -15.59 11.66
C PHE A 64 10.08 -15.90 10.24
N ALA A 65 10.47 -15.09 9.25
CA ALA A 65 10.05 -15.31 7.86
C ALA A 65 10.56 -16.66 7.34
N HIS A 66 11.83 -16.97 7.59
CA HIS A 66 12.41 -18.26 7.23
C HIS A 66 11.62 -19.43 7.86
N HIS A 67 11.26 -19.33 9.14
CA HIS A 67 10.42 -20.32 9.81
C HIS A 67 9.05 -20.47 9.13
N ALA A 68 8.38 -19.37 8.79
CA ALA A 68 7.08 -19.39 8.13
C ALA A 68 7.15 -20.08 6.74
N PHE A 69 8.19 -19.80 5.95
CA PHE A 69 8.42 -20.45 4.66
C PHE A 69 8.69 -21.96 4.81
N THR A 70 9.51 -22.35 5.79
CA THR A 70 9.97 -23.74 5.92
C THR A 70 9.03 -24.65 6.71
N SER A 71 8.10 -24.09 7.47
CA SER A 71 7.18 -24.84 8.36
C SER A 71 5.77 -25.00 7.79
N GLY A 72 5.57 -24.70 6.49
CA GLY A 72 4.28 -24.88 5.82
C GLY A 72 3.20 -23.90 6.28
N TRP A 73 3.58 -22.70 6.74
CA TRP A 73 2.60 -21.69 7.18
C TRP A 73 1.96 -20.94 6.02
N ILE A 74 2.57 -21.00 4.83
CA ILE A 74 2.15 -20.24 3.66
C ILE A 74 1.54 -21.18 2.62
N ASP A 75 0.25 -21.01 2.36
CA ASP A 75 -0.47 -21.64 1.26
C ASP A 75 -0.44 -20.72 0.03
N ALA A 76 0.58 -20.87 -0.81
CA ALA A 76 0.84 -19.99 -1.96
C ALA A 76 0.30 -20.47 -3.31
N GLU A 77 0.10 -21.79 -3.48
CA GLU A 77 -0.22 -22.37 -4.79
C GLU A 77 -1.63 -21.95 -5.28
N ILE A 78 -1.72 -21.55 -6.54
CA ILE A 78 -2.99 -21.26 -7.22
C ILE A 78 -3.63 -22.57 -7.65
N ARG A 79 -4.90 -22.80 -7.25
CA ARG A 79 -5.64 -24.02 -7.60
C ARG A 79 -7.14 -23.78 -7.74
N PRO A 80 -7.85 -24.57 -8.58
CA PRO A 80 -9.30 -24.45 -8.73
C PRO A 80 -10.04 -24.53 -7.37
N GLY A 81 -10.98 -23.62 -7.15
CA GLY A 81 -11.78 -23.55 -5.92
C GLY A 81 -11.11 -22.83 -4.75
N LYS A 82 -9.84 -22.39 -4.86
CA LYS A 82 -9.20 -21.51 -3.87
C LYS A 82 -9.77 -20.10 -3.97
N ILE A 83 -9.96 -19.44 -2.83
CA ILE A 83 -10.39 -18.04 -2.78
C ILE A 83 -9.30 -17.13 -3.35
N GLY A 84 -9.70 -16.05 -4.04
CA GLY A 84 -8.78 -15.04 -4.55
C GLY A 84 -8.17 -14.17 -3.45
N GLY A 85 -7.15 -13.41 -3.82
CA GLY A 85 -6.46 -12.47 -2.92
C GLY A 85 -5.42 -13.12 -2.02
N ALA A 86 -5.14 -12.48 -0.89
CA ALA A 86 -4.27 -12.97 0.17
C ALA A 86 -4.78 -12.51 1.53
N TYR A 87 -4.40 -13.22 2.59
CA TYR A 87 -4.60 -12.80 3.97
C TYR A 87 -3.68 -13.57 4.93
N MET A 88 -3.50 -12.99 6.11
CA MET A 88 -2.93 -13.64 7.29
C MET A 88 -4.03 -13.93 8.31
N THR A 89 -3.98 -15.10 8.94
CA THR A 89 -4.82 -15.43 10.09
C THR A 89 -3.97 -15.99 11.23
N ALA A 90 -4.34 -15.66 12.47
CA ALA A 90 -3.62 -16.06 13.67
C ALA A 90 -4.33 -17.20 14.40
N PHE A 91 -3.56 -18.06 15.07
CA PHE A 91 -4.01 -19.14 15.94
C PHE A 91 -3.45 -18.92 17.36
N PRO A 92 -4.06 -18.04 18.18
CA PRO A 92 -3.47 -17.57 19.42
C PRO A 92 -3.22 -18.64 20.49
N LEU A 93 -3.95 -19.76 20.45
CA LEU A 93 -3.74 -20.89 21.36
C LEU A 93 -2.53 -21.75 20.96
N ALA A 94 -2.24 -21.84 19.66
CA ALA A 94 -1.05 -22.51 19.15
C ALA A 94 0.18 -21.60 19.14
N GLY A 95 -0.02 -20.27 19.19
CA GLY A 95 1.05 -19.28 19.07
C GLY A 95 1.60 -19.18 17.64
N GLU A 96 0.77 -19.48 16.65
CA GLU A 96 1.15 -19.55 15.23
C GLU A 96 0.28 -18.67 14.33
N SER A 97 0.74 -18.45 13.09
CA SER A 97 -0.03 -17.79 12.03
C SER A 97 -0.09 -18.66 10.77
N ARG A 98 -1.06 -18.39 9.88
CA ARG A 98 -1.10 -18.92 8.52
C ARG A 98 -1.30 -17.79 7.51
N VAL A 99 -0.64 -17.91 6.38
CA VAL A 99 -0.76 -17.00 5.25
C VAL A 99 -1.41 -17.77 4.10
N MET A 100 -2.47 -17.21 3.53
CA MET A 100 -3.04 -17.65 2.27
C MET A 100 -2.70 -16.61 1.23
N CYS A 101 -2.12 -17.01 0.10
CA CYS A 101 -1.92 -16.13 -1.04
C CYS A 101 -2.02 -16.90 -2.36
N ASN A 102 -2.04 -16.17 -3.47
CA ASN A 102 -2.10 -16.70 -4.81
C ASN A 102 -0.85 -16.28 -5.58
N PHE A 103 0.21 -17.08 -5.49
CA PHE A 103 1.52 -16.75 -6.04
C PHE A 103 1.62 -17.14 -7.52
N ASP A 104 1.76 -16.13 -8.38
CA ASP A 104 1.88 -16.29 -9.85
C ASP A 104 3.29 -16.03 -10.41
N GLY A 105 4.28 -15.87 -9.52
CA GLY A 105 5.67 -15.59 -9.87
C GLY A 105 5.92 -14.16 -10.37
N THR A 106 4.95 -13.25 -10.32
CA THR A 106 5.20 -11.82 -10.54
C THR A 106 5.85 -11.19 -9.31
N PHE A 107 6.48 -10.03 -9.49
CA PHE A 107 6.99 -9.26 -8.36
C PHE A 107 5.87 -8.79 -7.41
N ASN A 108 4.65 -8.56 -7.93
CA ASN A 108 3.50 -8.24 -7.10
C ASN A 108 3.17 -9.40 -6.15
N SER A 109 3.24 -10.65 -6.62
CA SER A 109 3.07 -11.81 -5.73
C SER A 109 4.17 -11.89 -4.65
N VAL A 110 5.41 -11.47 -4.95
CA VAL A 110 6.49 -11.36 -3.93
C VAL A 110 6.14 -10.31 -2.87
N MET A 111 5.64 -9.15 -3.31
CA MET A 111 5.18 -8.08 -2.43
C MET A 111 4.01 -8.53 -1.56
N THR A 112 3.01 -9.23 -2.13
CA THR A 112 1.90 -9.82 -1.38
C THR A 112 2.38 -10.78 -0.29
N VAL A 113 3.36 -11.65 -0.59
CA VAL A 113 3.92 -12.54 0.44
C VAL A 113 4.60 -11.74 1.56
N ALA A 114 5.36 -10.70 1.22
CA ALA A 114 5.99 -9.83 2.21
C ALA A 114 4.96 -9.08 3.08
N HIS A 115 3.88 -8.59 2.48
CA HIS A 115 2.75 -7.94 3.15
C HIS A 115 2.16 -8.86 4.24
N GLU A 116 1.77 -10.07 3.85
CA GLU A 116 1.13 -11.00 4.79
C GLU A 116 2.10 -11.51 5.87
N LEU A 117 3.38 -11.68 5.53
CA LEU A 117 4.42 -11.98 6.52
C LEU A 117 4.64 -10.80 7.49
N GLY A 118 4.45 -9.56 7.06
CA GLY A 118 4.45 -8.39 7.93
C GLY A 118 3.32 -8.44 8.96
N HIS A 119 2.10 -8.79 8.54
CA HIS A 119 1.01 -9.06 9.49
C HIS A 119 1.36 -10.21 10.43
N ALA A 120 1.86 -11.33 9.90
CA ALA A 120 2.21 -12.50 10.69
C ALA A 120 3.28 -12.16 11.74
N TRP A 121 4.26 -11.32 11.37
CA TRP A 121 5.28 -10.78 12.27
C TRP A 121 4.69 -9.87 13.35
N HIS A 122 3.70 -9.03 13.01
CA HIS A 122 3.01 -8.22 14.02
C HIS A 122 2.35 -9.11 15.07
N PHE A 123 1.67 -10.17 14.65
CA PHE A 123 1.13 -11.17 15.58
C PHE A 123 2.23 -11.84 16.40
N GLU A 124 3.32 -12.30 15.78
CA GLU A 124 4.46 -12.93 16.46
C GLU A 124 4.99 -12.06 17.60
N VAL A 125 5.17 -10.77 17.34
CA VAL A 125 5.66 -9.79 18.30
C VAL A 125 4.67 -9.55 19.45
N MET A 126 3.38 -9.79 19.23
CA MET A 126 2.29 -9.57 20.19
C MET A 126 1.79 -10.84 20.87
N LYS A 127 2.15 -12.05 20.42
CA LYS A 127 1.48 -13.30 20.79
C LYS A 127 1.43 -13.58 22.30
N ASP A 128 2.48 -13.18 23.02
CA ASP A 128 2.63 -13.36 24.48
C ASP A 128 1.93 -12.28 25.32
N LEU A 129 1.33 -11.27 24.68
CA LEU A 129 0.55 -10.26 25.38
C LEU A 129 -0.82 -10.83 25.80
N PRO A 130 -1.44 -10.30 26.88
CA PRO A 130 -2.81 -10.62 27.23
C PRO A 130 -3.76 -10.47 26.04
N ALA A 131 -4.77 -11.33 25.92
CA ALA A 131 -5.64 -11.41 24.74
C ALA A 131 -6.24 -10.06 24.32
N PHE A 132 -6.71 -9.26 25.29
CA PHE A 132 -7.29 -7.94 25.05
C PHE A 132 -6.29 -6.88 24.56
N ARG A 133 -4.97 -7.12 24.66
CA ARG A 133 -3.92 -6.25 24.12
C ARG A 133 -3.45 -6.67 22.72
N ARG A 134 -3.96 -7.78 22.19
CA ARG A 134 -3.60 -8.30 20.85
C ARG A 134 -4.56 -7.83 19.77
N ASP A 135 -5.64 -7.16 20.13
CA ASP A 135 -6.59 -6.59 19.18
C ASP A 135 -6.03 -5.28 18.61
N VAL A 136 -5.69 -5.28 17.32
CA VAL A 136 -5.04 -4.16 16.65
C VAL A 136 -6.09 -3.32 15.95
N PRO A 137 -6.21 -2.01 16.23
CA PRO A 137 -7.17 -1.16 15.53
C PRO A 137 -6.79 -1.07 14.06
N MET A 138 -7.79 -1.06 13.17
CA MET A 138 -7.57 -1.05 11.71
C MET A 138 -6.59 0.03 11.25
N THR A 139 -6.64 1.24 11.83
CA THR A 139 -5.71 2.34 11.52
C THR A 139 -4.24 1.97 11.70
N LEU A 140 -3.92 1.01 12.57
CA LEU A 140 -2.57 0.54 12.84
C LEU A 140 -2.28 -0.85 12.29
N ALA A 141 -3.29 -1.57 11.77
CA ALA A 141 -3.15 -2.94 11.30
C ALA A 141 -2.18 -3.07 10.11
N GLU A 142 -2.19 -2.06 9.22
CA GLU A 142 -1.32 -2.01 8.04
C GLU A 142 0.11 -1.55 8.31
N THR A 143 0.45 -1.24 9.58
CA THR A 143 1.79 -0.74 9.92
C THR A 143 2.87 -1.74 9.54
N ALA A 144 2.66 -3.02 9.89
CA ALA A 144 3.69 -4.04 9.74
C ALA A 144 3.78 -4.63 8.34
N SER A 145 2.64 -4.82 7.69
CA SER A 145 2.52 -5.30 6.31
C SER A 145 3.17 -4.33 5.33
N ILE A 146 2.80 -3.04 5.37
CA ILE A 146 3.38 -2.03 4.47
C ILE A 146 4.87 -1.79 4.77
N PHE A 147 5.30 -1.85 6.03
CA PHE A 147 6.73 -1.73 6.34
C PHE A 147 7.54 -2.90 5.75
N ALA A 148 7.02 -4.12 5.84
CA ALA A 148 7.62 -5.31 5.23
C ALA A 148 7.69 -5.20 3.70
N GLU A 149 6.62 -4.75 3.06
CA GLU A 149 6.61 -4.41 1.63
C GLU A 149 7.67 -3.36 1.30
N THR A 150 7.75 -2.29 2.09
CA THR A 150 8.69 -1.19 1.85
C THR A 150 10.14 -1.70 1.88
N LEU A 151 10.50 -2.60 2.80
CA LEU A 151 11.81 -3.25 2.82
C LEU A 151 12.11 -3.95 1.49
N VAL A 152 11.19 -4.79 1.03
CA VAL A 152 11.32 -5.58 -0.20
C VAL A 152 11.38 -4.67 -1.43
N PHE A 153 10.45 -3.73 -1.55
CA PHE A 153 10.39 -2.80 -2.68
C PHE A 153 11.65 -1.95 -2.78
N ARG A 154 12.13 -1.37 -1.68
CA ARG A 154 13.33 -0.52 -1.68
C ARG A 154 14.58 -1.30 -2.03
N ARG A 155 14.73 -2.51 -1.50
CA ARG A 155 15.82 -3.41 -1.91
C ARG A 155 15.75 -3.71 -3.39
N SER A 156 14.54 -3.90 -3.92
CA SER A 156 14.33 -4.18 -5.34
C SER A 156 14.84 -3.04 -6.21
N LEU A 157 14.51 -1.78 -5.85
CA LEU A 157 14.98 -0.63 -6.60
C LEU A 157 16.51 -0.52 -6.59
N GLN A 158 17.21 -0.99 -5.56
CA GLN A 158 18.67 -0.98 -5.54
C GLN A 158 19.31 -1.99 -6.51
N THR A 159 18.59 -3.06 -6.87
CA THR A 159 19.14 -4.17 -7.64
C THR A 159 18.65 -4.24 -9.08
N CYS A 160 17.53 -3.60 -9.43
CA CYS A 160 17.05 -3.52 -10.82
C CYS A 160 17.50 -2.25 -11.55
N ALA A 161 17.58 -2.35 -12.88
CA ALA A 161 17.84 -1.25 -13.79
C ALA A 161 16.93 -1.34 -15.03
N GLY A 162 16.98 -0.32 -15.89
CA GLY A 162 16.27 -0.31 -17.18
C GLY A 162 14.77 -0.52 -17.05
N GLU A 163 14.22 -1.42 -17.88
CA GLU A 163 12.79 -1.71 -17.96
C GLU A 163 12.25 -2.37 -16.69
N GLU A 164 13.05 -3.18 -15.99
CA GLU A 164 12.62 -3.79 -14.72
C GLU A 164 12.43 -2.72 -13.64
N ARG A 165 13.33 -1.74 -13.58
CA ARG A 165 13.17 -0.61 -12.65
C ARG A 165 11.96 0.24 -13.01
N LEU A 166 11.75 0.48 -14.30
CA LEU A 166 10.60 1.23 -14.82
C LEU A 166 9.28 0.55 -14.43
N ALA A 167 9.16 -0.75 -14.68
CA ALA A 167 8.01 -1.57 -14.34
C ALA A 167 7.68 -1.55 -12.83
N ARG A 168 8.71 -1.66 -11.98
CA ARG A 168 8.53 -1.61 -10.52
C ARG A 168 8.05 -0.26 -10.03
N LEU A 169 8.63 0.82 -10.55
CA LEU A 169 8.18 2.18 -10.23
C LEU A 169 6.75 2.43 -10.73
N GLU A 170 6.42 1.96 -11.93
CA GLU A 170 5.05 2.08 -12.47
C GLU A 170 4.04 1.38 -11.57
N GLY A 171 4.28 0.11 -11.22
CA GLY A 171 3.37 -0.64 -10.34
C GLY A 171 3.18 0.05 -8.99
N HIS A 172 4.27 0.46 -8.34
CA HIS A 172 4.17 1.11 -7.03
C HIS A 172 3.54 2.52 -7.09
N LEU A 173 3.70 3.25 -8.20
CA LEU A 173 2.99 4.52 -8.41
C LEU A 173 1.48 4.28 -8.63
N GLN A 174 1.09 3.20 -9.32
CA GLN A 174 -0.32 2.80 -9.45
C GLN A 174 -0.91 2.45 -8.08
N ASP A 175 -0.22 1.62 -7.29
CA ASP A 175 -0.64 1.23 -5.94
C ASP A 175 -0.72 2.43 -4.99
N GLY A 176 0.25 3.34 -5.06
CA GLY A 176 0.25 4.61 -4.33
C GLY A 176 -0.90 5.52 -4.74
N CYS A 177 -1.21 5.61 -6.04
CA CYS A 177 -2.35 6.38 -6.55
C CYS A 177 -3.67 5.79 -6.06
N GLN A 178 -3.81 4.47 -6.06
CA GLN A 178 -4.97 3.78 -5.50
C GLN A 178 -5.10 4.02 -3.99
N THR A 179 -4.00 3.98 -3.25
CA THR A 179 -4.05 4.10 -1.78
C THR A 179 -4.22 5.56 -1.33
N LEU A 180 -3.65 6.52 -2.05
CA LEU A 180 -3.65 7.93 -1.63
C LEU A 180 -4.69 8.78 -2.35
N CYS A 181 -4.87 8.62 -3.67
CA CYS A 181 -5.85 9.40 -4.43
C CYS A 181 -7.25 8.78 -4.33
N ASP A 182 -7.39 7.47 -4.57
CA ASP A 182 -8.73 6.85 -4.53
C ASP A 182 -9.34 6.90 -3.13
N ILE A 183 -8.56 6.62 -2.09
CA ILE A 183 -9.05 6.70 -0.70
C ILE A 183 -9.42 8.14 -0.31
N LEU A 184 -8.68 9.13 -0.79
CA LEU A 184 -9.03 10.54 -0.61
C LEU A 184 -10.33 10.90 -1.33
N SER A 185 -10.56 10.36 -2.54
CA SER A 185 -11.83 10.48 -3.25
C SER A 185 -12.96 9.88 -2.43
N ARG A 186 -12.79 8.66 -1.91
CA ARG A 186 -13.81 8.00 -1.08
C ARG A 186 -14.10 8.78 0.20
N PHE A 187 -13.07 9.33 0.84
CA PHE A 187 -13.23 10.20 2.00
C PHE A 187 -14.06 11.45 1.70
N TYR A 188 -13.81 12.13 0.56
CA TYR A 188 -14.64 13.28 0.17
C TYR A 188 -16.08 12.89 -0.15
N PHE A 189 -16.28 11.76 -0.83
CA PHE A 189 -17.60 11.24 -1.12
C PHE A 189 -18.39 10.96 0.17
N GLU A 190 -17.81 10.19 1.11
CA GLU A 190 -18.47 9.87 2.39
C GLU A 190 -18.76 11.13 3.20
N LYS A 191 -17.82 12.09 3.23
CA LYS A 191 -18.03 13.39 3.90
C LYS A 191 -19.21 14.15 3.30
N ALA A 192 -19.33 14.18 1.98
CA ALA A 192 -20.45 14.85 1.30
C ALA A 192 -21.78 14.13 1.56
N ALA A 193 -21.79 12.79 1.45
CA ALA A 193 -22.96 11.96 1.69
C ALA A 193 -23.50 12.10 3.12
N PHE A 194 -22.63 12.05 4.13
CA PHE A 194 -23.05 12.19 5.53
C PHE A 194 -23.53 13.60 5.87
N ALA A 195 -22.88 14.65 5.32
CA ALA A 195 -23.35 16.02 5.51
C ALA A 195 -24.73 16.25 4.87
N ALA A 196 -25.00 15.63 3.73
CA ALA A 196 -26.31 15.73 3.08
C ALA A 196 -27.41 14.97 3.81
N ALA A 197 -27.08 13.86 4.47
CA ALA A 197 -28.04 13.05 5.23
C ALA A 197 -28.73 13.83 6.36
N GLU A 198 -28.09 14.89 6.89
CA GLU A 198 -28.70 15.81 7.86
C GLU A 198 -29.92 16.56 7.29
N ASN A 199 -30.00 16.69 5.97
CA ASN A 199 -31.03 17.45 5.26
C ASN A 199 -32.08 16.55 4.56
N GLY A 200 -32.04 15.24 4.79
CA GLY A 200 -32.96 14.26 4.19
C GLY A 200 -32.23 13.16 3.40
N SER A 201 -32.99 12.31 2.72
CA SER A 201 -32.44 11.18 1.95
C SER A 201 -31.90 11.64 0.59
N PRO A 202 -30.59 11.46 0.31
CA PRO A 202 -30.04 11.76 -1.01
C PRO A 202 -30.59 10.85 -2.11
N SER A 203 -30.66 11.37 -3.32
CA SER A 203 -30.96 10.59 -4.52
C SER A 203 -29.73 9.87 -5.07
N ALA A 204 -29.93 8.91 -5.97
CA ALA A 204 -28.83 8.26 -6.70
C ALA A 204 -28.01 9.27 -7.53
N ASP A 205 -28.66 10.29 -8.08
CA ASP A 205 -27.99 11.35 -8.85
C ASP A 205 -27.09 12.21 -7.97
N ASP A 206 -27.51 12.49 -6.72
CA ASP A 206 -26.68 13.19 -5.74
C ASP A 206 -25.40 12.40 -5.43
N PHE A 207 -25.52 11.09 -5.17
CA PHE A 207 -24.36 10.23 -4.93
C PHE A 207 -23.42 10.16 -6.13
N CYS A 208 -23.96 10.05 -7.34
CA CYS A 208 -23.17 10.09 -8.58
C CYS A 208 -22.42 11.42 -8.74
N ALA A 209 -23.07 12.55 -8.47
CA ALA A 209 -22.48 13.87 -8.54
C ALA A 209 -21.35 14.05 -7.51
N TRP A 210 -21.56 13.64 -6.26
CA TRP A 210 -20.54 13.73 -5.22
C TRP A 210 -19.35 12.81 -5.48
N MET A 211 -19.58 11.60 -6.01
CA MET A 211 -18.49 10.69 -6.37
C MET A 211 -17.65 11.26 -7.52
N ALA A 212 -18.29 11.84 -8.55
CA ALA A 212 -17.58 12.48 -9.65
C ALA A 212 -16.76 13.69 -9.16
N GLU A 213 -17.33 14.56 -8.32
CA GLU A 213 -16.63 15.71 -7.76
C GLU A 213 -15.45 15.30 -6.86
N ALA A 214 -15.66 14.26 -6.04
CA ALA A 214 -14.62 13.69 -5.22
C ALA A 214 -13.44 13.17 -6.06
N GLN A 215 -13.72 12.49 -7.18
CA GLN A 215 -12.69 12.05 -8.11
C GLN A 215 -11.95 13.23 -8.74
N LYS A 216 -12.66 14.25 -9.22
CA LYS A 216 -12.02 15.46 -9.78
C LYS A 216 -11.05 16.09 -8.78
N LYS A 217 -11.48 16.26 -7.53
CA LYS A 217 -10.68 16.85 -6.46
C LYS A 217 -9.48 15.97 -6.09
N ALA A 218 -9.70 14.68 -5.85
CA ALA A 218 -8.67 13.77 -5.33
C ALA A 218 -7.59 13.41 -6.36
N TYR A 219 -7.92 13.42 -7.65
CA TYR A 219 -6.96 13.20 -8.74
C TYR A 219 -6.41 14.50 -9.36
N GLY A 220 -6.72 15.66 -8.77
CA GLY A 220 -6.16 16.96 -9.19
C GLY A 220 -6.49 17.36 -10.63
N GLY A 221 -7.67 16.96 -11.14
CA GLY A 221 -8.10 17.23 -12.51
C GLY A 221 -7.28 16.53 -13.61
N ALA A 222 -6.47 15.52 -13.27
CA ALA A 222 -5.67 14.77 -14.24
C ALA A 222 -6.47 13.75 -15.04
N LEU A 223 -7.65 13.37 -14.56
CA LEU A 223 -8.55 12.46 -15.26
C LEU A 223 -9.41 13.21 -16.29
N ASP A 224 -9.84 12.49 -17.32
CA ASP A 224 -10.87 12.95 -18.24
C ASP A 224 -12.22 13.04 -17.50
N GLU A 225 -12.80 14.24 -17.48
CA GLU A 225 -14.06 14.51 -16.80
C GLU A 225 -15.24 13.78 -17.44
N GLN A 226 -15.14 13.43 -18.73
CA GLN A 226 -16.17 12.67 -19.45
C GLN A 226 -16.07 11.16 -19.20
N ALA A 227 -14.95 10.70 -18.61
CA ALA A 227 -14.66 9.29 -18.36
C ALA A 227 -14.35 9.00 -16.88
N LEU A 228 -14.97 9.76 -15.97
CA LEU A 228 -15.02 9.47 -14.53
C LEU A 228 -15.90 8.26 -14.23
N HIS A 229 -15.83 7.75 -13.00
CA HIS A 229 -16.67 6.64 -12.55
C HIS A 229 -17.68 7.10 -11.48
N PRO A 230 -18.78 7.78 -11.86
CA PRO A 230 -19.77 8.30 -10.91
C PRO A 230 -20.43 7.17 -10.10
N TYR A 231 -20.58 5.99 -10.68
CA TYR A 231 -21.18 4.81 -10.04
C TYR A 231 -20.24 4.06 -9.09
N MET A 232 -19.02 4.56 -8.83
CA MET A 232 -18.07 3.85 -7.98
C MET A 232 -18.60 3.62 -6.56
N TRP A 233 -19.57 4.42 -6.10
CA TRP A 233 -20.23 4.21 -4.80
C TRP A 233 -21.08 2.92 -4.76
N LEU A 234 -21.57 2.44 -5.90
CA LEU A 234 -22.37 1.21 -5.94
C LEU A 234 -21.53 -0.04 -5.67
N VAL A 235 -20.28 -0.05 -6.12
CA VAL A 235 -19.44 -1.26 -6.14
C VAL A 235 -18.58 -1.44 -4.88
N LYS A 236 -18.81 -0.63 -3.84
CA LYS A 236 -18.07 -0.67 -2.59
C LYS A 236 -18.98 -1.14 -1.47
N CYS A 237 -18.82 -2.41 -1.08
CA CYS A 237 -19.67 -3.07 -0.10
C CYS A 237 -19.70 -2.38 1.28
N HIS A 238 -18.60 -1.76 1.72
CA HIS A 238 -18.51 -1.14 3.04
C HIS A 238 -19.45 0.06 3.23
N TYR A 239 -19.83 0.77 2.16
CA TYR A 239 -20.81 1.87 2.26
C TYR A 239 -22.19 1.40 2.71
N TYR A 240 -22.47 0.10 2.60
CA TYR A 240 -23.73 -0.51 3.02
C TYR A 240 -23.64 -1.17 4.40
N SER A 241 -22.57 -0.90 5.15
CA SER A 241 -22.39 -1.35 6.53
C SER A 241 -22.30 -0.14 7.45
N ALA A 242 -23.19 -0.07 8.44
CA ALA A 242 -23.24 1.03 9.41
C ALA A 242 -21.95 1.13 10.26
N ASP A 243 -21.22 0.02 10.42
CA ASP A 243 -20.01 -0.05 11.25
C ASP A 243 -18.73 0.26 10.47
N LEU A 244 -18.81 0.49 9.15
CA LEU A 244 -17.64 0.65 8.27
C LEU A 244 -17.56 2.03 7.61
N ALA A 245 -18.11 3.07 8.25
CA ALA A 245 -17.92 4.44 7.81
C ALA A 245 -16.43 4.82 7.80
N PHE A 246 -15.97 5.47 6.73
CA PHE A 246 -14.58 5.84 6.48
C PHE A 246 -13.58 4.68 6.54
N TYR A 247 -14.04 3.45 6.26
CA TYR A 247 -13.27 2.21 6.37
C TYR A 247 -11.94 2.21 5.61
N ASN A 248 -11.84 2.95 4.50
CA ASN A 248 -10.63 2.94 3.67
C ASN A 248 -9.52 3.84 4.22
N PHE A 249 -9.85 4.87 5.03
CA PHE A 249 -8.85 5.80 5.57
C PHE A 249 -7.66 5.12 6.26
N PRO A 250 -7.85 4.07 7.08
CA PRO A 250 -6.79 3.24 7.63
C PRO A 250 -5.69 2.79 6.66
N TYR A 251 -5.99 2.47 5.40
CA TYR A 251 -4.96 2.07 4.44
C TYR A 251 -4.07 3.25 4.04
N ALA A 252 -4.65 4.42 3.78
CA ALA A 252 -3.88 5.63 3.49
C ALA A 252 -3.05 6.08 4.70
N PHE A 253 -3.61 5.97 5.91
CA PHE A 253 -2.88 6.20 7.15
C PHE A 253 -1.71 5.21 7.27
N GLY A 254 -1.98 3.92 7.17
CA GLY A 254 -0.99 2.85 7.31
C GLY A 254 0.15 2.99 6.32
N GLN A 255 -0.17 3.31 5.06
CA GLN A 255 0.81 3.56 4.01
C GLN A 255 1.78 4.67 4.40
N LEU A 256 1.26 5.86 4.72
CA LEU A 256 2.10 7.01 5.05
C LEU A 256 2.83 6.82 6.37
N PHE A 257 2.18 6.19 7.36
CA PHE A 257 2.75 5.90 8.66
C PHE A 257 3.94 4.93 8.54
N ALA A 258 3.77 3.81 7.83
CA ALA A 258 4.83 2.84 7.60
C ALA A 258 6.00 3.42 6.80
N LEU A 259 5.74 4.22 5.75
CA LEU A 259 6.79 4.91 4.99
C LEU A 259 7.57 5.90 5.87
N ALA A 260 6.90 6.61 6.78
CA ALA A 260 7.57 7.51 7.71
C ALA A 260 8.41 6.73 8.75
N LEU A 261 7.94 5.60 9.28
CA LEU A 261 8.74 4.71 10.12
C LEU A 261 9.96 4.16 9.36
N PHE A 262 9.79 3.82 8.08
CA PHE A 262 10.88 3.38 7.23
C PHE A 262 11.95 4.46 7.08
N SER A 263 11.58 5.74 7.03
CA SER A 263 12.56 6.83 6.99
C SER A 263 13.48 6.84 8.22
N ARG A 264 12.97 6.52 9.42
CA ARG A 264 13.84 6.34 10.61
C ARG A 264 14.77 5.16 10.48
N PHE A 265 14.28 4.04 9.95
CA PHE A 265 15.15 2.90 9.65
C PHE A 265 16.28 3.29 8.68
N GLN A 266 16.02 4.12 7.68
CA GLN A 266 17.07 4.59 6.77
C GLN A 266 18.13 5.46 7.47
N GLU A 267 17.73 6.24 8.48
CA GLU A 267 18.63 7.11 9.25
C GLU A 267 19.43 6.33 10.32
N GLU A 268 18.81 5.34 10.97
CA GLU A 268 19.32 4.66 12.17
C GLU A 268 19.80 3.22 11.93
N GLY A 269 19.45 2.64 10.79
CA GLY A 269 19.70 1.23 10.46
C GLY A 269 19.05 0.26 11.46
N LYS A 270 19.70 -0.88 11.71
CA LYS A 270 19.19 -1.95 12.59
C LYS A 270 18.90 -1.49 14.02
N SER A 271 19.45 -0.36 14.47
CA SER A 271 19.19 0.18 15.81
C SER A 271 17.74 0.64 16.01
N PHE A 272 16.98 0.85 14.94
CA PHE A 272 15.56 1.17 15.00
C PHE A 272 14.67 -0.06 15.28
N ALA A 273 15.15 -1.29 15.01
CA ALA A 273 14.33 -2.50 15.11
C ALA A 273 13.72 -2.73 16.52
N PRO A 274 14.44 -2.52 17.64
CA PRO A 274 13.83 -2.61 18.98
C PRO A 274 12.73 -1.58 19.24
N VAL A 275 12.89 -0.35 18.73
CA VAL A 275 11.88 0.72 18.84
C VAL A 275 10.62 0.31 18.07
N TYR A 276 10.81 -0.16 16.83
CA TYR A 276 9.73 -0.65 15.99
C TYR A 276 8.98 -1.84 16.59
N LYS A 277 9.71 -2.84 17.11
CA LYS A 277 9.11 -3.99 17.81
C LYS A 277 8.29 -3.53 19.01
N ASN A 278 8.81 -2.62 19.82
CA ASN A 278 8.05 -2.06 20.94
C ASN A 278 6.79 -1.32 20.47
N LEU A 279 6.90 -0.54 19.40
CA LEU A 279 5.75 0.15 18.79
C LEU A 279 4.65 -0.84 18.41
N LEU A 280 5.00 -1.93 17.69
CA LEU A 280 4.05 -2.98 17.32
C LEU A 280 3.37 -3.63 18.54
N ARG A 281 4.10 -3.86 19.64
CA ARG A 281 3.54 -4.40 20.89
C ARG A 281 2.53 -3.49 21.56
N MET A 282 2.60 -2.19 21.29
CA MET A 282 1.75 -1.21 21.94
C MET A 282 0.44 -0.95 21.16
N THR A 283 0.33 -1.37 19.90
CA THR A 283 -0.78 -1.01 19.00
C THR A 283 -2.15 -1.42 19.54
N GLY A 284 -2.25 -2.56 20.22
CA GLY A 284 -3.51 -3.00 20.85
C GLY A 284 -3.80 -2.41 22.23
N SER A 285 -3.07 -1.38 22.65
CA SER A 285 -3.23 -0.77 23.98
C SER A 285 -3.00 0.74 24.04
N GLN A 286 -2.72 1.40 22.92
CA GLN A 286 -2.45 2.83 22.83
C GLN A 286 -3.11 3.40 21.57
N ASN A 287 -3.38 4.70 21.57
CA ASN A 287 -3.88 5.38 20.38
C ASN A 287 -2.76 5.68 19.37
N ALA A 288 -3.12 5.98 18.13
CA ALA A 288 -2.17 6.21 17.04
C ALA A 288 -1.14 7.32 17.35
N GLY A 289 -1.54 8.40 18.06
CA GLY A 289 -0.63 9.47 18.45
C GLY A 289 0.44 9.03 19.44
N GLN A 290 0.06 8.22 20.44
CA GLN A 290 0.99 7.61 21.39
C GLN A 290 1.94 6.63 20.71
N ILE A 291 1.44 5.84 19.75
CA ILE A 291 2.24 4.92 18.94
C ILE A 291 3.27 5.69 18.09
N ALA A 292 2.86 6.77 17.43
CA ALA A 292 3.76 7.65 16.69
C ALA A 292 4.85 8.26 17.58
N ALA A 293 4.49 8.68 18.80
CA ALA A 293 5.42 9.28 19.75
C ALA A 293 6.52 8.31 20.21
N LEU A 294 6.26 6.99 20.26
CA LEU A 294 7.31 5.98 20.52
C LEU A 294 8.39 5.99 19.44
N ALA A 295 8.01 6.32 18.21
CA ALA A 295 8.93 6.55 17.10
C ALA A 295 9.35 8.02 16.97
N GLY A 296 9.16 8.86 18.00
CA GLY A 296 9.61 10.26 18.00
C GLY A 296 8.81 11.17 17.06
N PHE A 297 7.63 10.74 16.62
CA PHE A 297 6.79 11.48 15.69
C PHE A 297 5.55 12.07 16.36
N ARG A 298 5.00 13.10 15.72
CA ARG A 298 3.72 13.74 16.10
C ARG A 298 2.80 13.71 14.89
N LEU A 299 1.61 13.14 15.05
CA LEU A 299 0.66 13.00 13.93
C LEU A 299 0.08 14.35 13.48
N GLU A 300 0.10 15.36 14.34
CA GLU A 300 -0.36 16.71 14.01
C GLU A 300 0.68 17.50 13.20
N ASP A 301 1.91 16.99 13.06
CA ASP A 301 2.95 17.64 12.26
C ASP A 301 2.81 17.25 10.78
N PRO A 302 2.49 18.19 9.86
CA PRO A 302 2.40 17.87 8.44
C PRO A 302 3.71 17.33 7.86
N GLU A 303 4.87 17.72 8.41
CA GLU A 303 6.18 17.23 7.93
C GLU A 303 6.32 15.72 8.11
N PHE A 304 5.70 15.14 9.14
CA PHE A 304 5.67 13.69 9.34
C PHE A 304 5.02 12.97 8.14
N TRP A 305 3.85 13.45 7.73
CA TRP A 305 3.12 12.88 6.58
C TRP A 305 3.82 13.17 5.25
N ARG A 306 4.45 14.35 5.12
CA ARG A 306 5.20 14.72 3.92
C ARG A 306 6.35 13.78 3.64
N ARG A 307 7.05 13.28 4.67
CA ARG A 307 8.09 12.24 4.51
C ARG A 307 7.56 11.01 3.78
N GLY A 308 6.35 10.55 4.12
CA GLY A 308 5.68 9.44 3.45
C GLY A 308 5.33 9.79 2.00
N THR A 309 4.74 10.96 1.74
CA THR A 309 4.37 11.35 0.37
C THR A 309 5.57 11.64 -0.52
N ASP A 310 6.69 12.09 0.05
CA ASP A 310 7.92 12.41 -0.68
C ASP A 310 8.57 11.18 -1.33
N VAL A 311 8.30 9.99 -0.78
CA VAL A 311 8.67 8.72 -1.41
C VAL A 311 8.08 8.62 -2.81
N PHE A 312 6.77 8.81 -2.94
CA PHE A 312 6.08 8.74 -4.22
C PHE A 312 6.47 9.88 -5.16
N ARG A 313 6.76 11.07 -4.61
CA ARG A 313 7.31 12.18 -5.40
C ARG A 313 8.64 11.80 -6.05
N GLN A 314 9.59 11.26 -5.27
CA GLN A 314 10.90 10.86 -5.79
C GLN A 314 10.80 9.72 -6.80
N GLU A 315 9.87 8.80 -6.60
CA GLU A 315 9.59 7.69 -7.51
C GLU A 315 8.99 8.18 -8.83
N ALA A 316 8.01 9.07 -8.79
CA ALA A 316 7.45 9.73 -9.97
C ALA A 316 8.55 10.48 -10.75
N ASP A 317 9.38 11.26 -10.05
CA ASP A 317 10.52 11.96 -10.68
C ASP A 317 11.52 10.98 -11.33
N GLY A 318 11.78 9.84 -10.68
CA GLY A 318 12.67 8.78 -11.19
C GLY A 318 12.09 8.06 -12.40
N TRP A 319 10.81 7.74 -12.35
CA TRP A 319 10.04 7.09 -13.40
C TRP A 319 9.95 7.97 -14.66
N GLU A 320 9.65 9.27 -14.51
CA GLU A 320 9.60 10.23 -15.62
C GLU A 320 10.96 10.32 -16.33
N ARG A 321 12.07 10.39 -15.57
CA ARG A 321 13.43 10.42 -16.14
C ARG A 321 13.76 9.16 -16.94
N LEU A 322 13.36 7.98 -16.46
CA LEU A 322 13.60 6.72 -17.15
C LEU A 322 12.81 6.65 -18.47
N PHE A 323 11.55 7.06 -18.46
CA PHE A 323 10.74 7.14 -19.68
C PHE A 323 11.33 8.11 -20.71
N GLN A 324 11.75 9.31 -20.30
CA GLN A 324 12.39 10.27 -21.21
C GLN A 324 13.69 9.75 -21.82
N LYS A 325 14.49 8.98 -21.05
CA LYS A 325 15.71 8.36 -21.56
C LYS A 325 15.41 7.28 -22.60
N LYS A 326 14.35 6.49 -22.36
CA LYS A 326 13.90 5.45 -23.28
C LYS A 326 13.35 6.05 -24.58
N GLU A 327 12.47 7.05 -24.51
CA GLU A 327 11.97 7.79 -25.69
C GLU A 327 13.12 8.29 -26.57
N LYS A 328 14.20 8.84 -25.97
CA LYS A 328 15.38 9.28 -26.72
C LYS A 328 16.19 8.15 -27.36
N THR A 329 16.16 6.96 -26.78
CA THR A 329 16.88 5.78 -27.29
C THR A 329 16.10 5.11 -28.41
N ASP A 330 14.76 5.08 -28.32
CA ASP A 330 13.89 4.49 -29.34
C ASP A 330 13.73 5.39 -30.59
N ILE A 331 14.08 6.68 -30.51
CA ILE A 331 14.08 7.65 -31.62
C ILE A 331 15.41 7.65 -32.43
N LEU A 332 16.49 7.10 -31.87
CA LEU A 332 17.84 7.06 -32.47
C LEU A 332 18.12 5.73 -33.19
#